data_AF-A0A704VVB0-F1
#
_entry.id   AF-A0A704VVB0-F1
#
_cell.length_a   1.000
_cell.length_b   1.000
_cell.length_c   1.000
_cell.angle_alpha   90.00
_cell.angle_beta   90.00
_cell.angle_gamma   90.00
#
_symmetry.space_group_name_H-M   'P 1'
#
loop_
_entity.id
_entity.type
_entity.pdbx_description
1 polymer ?
#
loop_
_entity_poly.entity_id
_entity_poly.type
_entity_poly.pdbx_seq_one_letter_code
_entity_poly.pdbx_strand_id
1 'polypeptide(L)'
;FDGKLELRENLFLYGPGLGVELLSDIKDKTDIKVPVDFYDDEYMRHKPIGKYFRQSKSCLVVAYASSEDKAVKMFDSLFGALCLAVDNPFAINRVAVNNLVESFGVGKYHESEFRVNIPSVYNLNITDSALAILTKILSSPDKRMLSALSFIAHGWRDDKRERFLNQFIALDAMYGTNNGNKNSIIGGVCRDAAKIIDIDSKIGIIYELRCKFVHGDISSLSDNDGYRKFIDSYGVDPIVSLFEILKECVLNYNGTYKTPKDVGKADRSICVPAELLPAVERMIAEYSGVKKTN
;
A
#
# COMPACT_ATOMS: atom_id res chain seq x y z
N PHE A 1 -19.65 -0.10 -12.47
CA PHE A 1 -18.68 -0.02 -13.57
C PHE A 1 -19.13 -1.03 -14.60
N ASP A 2 -19.49 -0.56 -15.80
CA ASP A 2 -20.25 -1.37 -16.77
C ASP A 2 -19.50 -1.50 -18.12
N GLY A 3 -18.24 -1.08 -18.17
CA GLY A 3 -17.40 -1.07 -19.38
C GLY A 3 -16.26 -2.08 -19.33
N LYS A 4 -15.38 -2.02 -20.33
CA LYS A 4 -14.06 -2.66 -20.28
C LYS A 4 -13.03 -1.61 -19.93
N LEU A 5 -12.08 -1.98 -19.07
CA LEU A 5 -11.00 -1.11 -18.66
C LEU A 5 -9.69 -1.88 -18.58
N GLU A 6 -8.67 -1.38 -19.27
CA GLU A 6 -7.29 -1.78 -19.03
C GLU A 6 -6.77 -1.00 -17.82
N LEU A 7 -6.57 -1.69 -16.70
CA LEU A 7 -6.06 -1.09 -15.47
C LEU A 7 -4.55 -0.88 -15.53
N ARG A 8 -3.87 -1.80 -16.21
CA ARG A 8 -2.43 -1.84 -16.49
C ARG A 8 -2.22 -2.81 -17.66
N GLU A 9 -1.09 -2.73 -18.34
CA GLU A 9 -0.68 -3.72 -19.33
C GLU A 9 -1.01 -5.15 -18.87
N ASN A 10 -1.84 -5.84 -19.66
CA ASN A 10 -2.28 -7.21 -19.42
C ASN A 10 -3.21 -7.45 -18.22
N LEU A 11 -3.69 -6.42 -17.54
CA LEU A 11 -4.65 -6.51 -16.44
C LEU A 11 -5.94 -5.75 -16.79
N PHE A 12 -7.04 -6.47 -16.92
CA PHE A 12 -8.30 -5.94 -17.41
C PHE A 12 -9.44 -6.15 -16.41
N LEU A 13 -10.37 -5.20 -16.39
CA LEU A 13 -11.67 -5.30 -15.74
C LEU A 13 -12.76 -5.31 -16.80
N TYR A 14 -13.64 -6.31 -16.74
CA TYR A 14 -14.81 -6.44 -17.59
C TYR A 14 -16.06 -6.30 -16.73
N GLY A 15 -16.87 -5.28 -17.04
CA GLY A 15 -18.18 -5.08 -16.42
C GLY A 15 -19.24 -6.05 -16.95
N PRO A 16 -20.45 -6.02 -16.37
CA PRO A 16 -21.52 -6.94 -16.74
C PRO A 16 -21.86 -6.88 -18.24
N GLY A 17 -22.09 -8.04 -18.85
CA GLY A 17 -22.52 -8.14 -20.25
C GLY A 17 -21.39 -8.11 -21.29
N LEU A 18 -20.14 -7.92 -20.89
CA LEU A 18 -18.99 -7.90 -21.80
C LEU A 18 -18.40 -9.28 -22.09
N GLY A 19 -19.24 -10.32 -22.04
CA GLY A 19 -18.82 -11.70 -22.26
C GLY A 19 -18.25 -11.96 -23.65
N VAL A 20 -18.88 -11.39 -24.70
CA VAL A 20 -18.40 -11.55 -26.09
C VAL A 20 -17.03 -10.88 -26.28
N GLU A 21 -16.86 -9.69 -25.72
CA GLU A 21 -15.59 -8.94 -25.81
C GLU A 21 -14.47 -9.68 -25.06
N LEU A 22 -14.74 -10.14 -23.84
CA LEU A 22 -13.82 -10.97 -23.05
C LEU A 22 -13.30 -12.17 -23.86
N LEU A 23 -14.19 -12.91 -24.53
CA LEU A 23 -13.79 -14.08 -25.32
C LEU A 23 -12.97 -13.71 -26.55
N SER A 24 -13.28 -12.56 -27.18
CA SER A 24 -12.44 -12.03 -28.25
C SER A 24 -11.04 -11.70 -27.75
N ASP A 25 -10.93 -11.00 -26.62
CA ASP A 25 -9.63 -10.63 -26.05
C ASP A 25 -8.80 -11.84 -25.62
N ILE A 26 -9.43 -12.89 -25.06
CA ILE A 26 -8.75 -14.15 -24.75
C ILE A 26 -8.13 -14.73 -26.02
N LYS A 27 -8.92 -14.86 -27.09
CA LYS A 27 -8.43 -15.36 -28.36
C LYS A 27 -7.32 -14.49 -28.94
N ASP A 28 -7.49 -13.17 -28.96
CA ASP A 28 -6.55 -12.26 -29.60
C ASP A 28 -5.22 -12.15 -28.83
N LYS A 29 -5.25 -12.28 -27.50
CA LYS A 29 -4.06 -12.17 -26.64
C LYS A 29 -3.33 -13.48 -26.40
N THR A 30 -4.01 -14.63 -26.49
CA THR A 30 -3.42 -15.92 -26.14
C THR A 30 -3.57 -17.01 -27.21
N ASP A 31 -4.26 -16.73 -28.32
CA ASP A 31 -4.67 -17.70 -29.35
C ASP A 31 -5.53 -18.86 -28.79
N ILE A 32 -6.08 -18.72 -27.59
CA ILE A 32 -6.95 -19.73 -26.99
C ILE A 32 -8.38 -19.49 -27.48
N LYS A 33 -8.96 -20.50 -28.13
CA LYS A 33 -10.38 -20.52 -28.49
C LYS A 33 -11.17 -21.19 -27.39
N VAL A 34 -11.95 -20.40 -26.64
CA VAL A 34 -12.94 -20.94 -25.72
C VAL A 34 -14.26 -21.14 -26.49
N PRO A 35 -14.83 -22.36 -26.52
CA PRO A 35 -16.14 -22.60 -27.12
C PRO A 35 -17.24 -21.76 -26.43
N VAL A 36 -18.20 -21.26 -27.20
CA VAL A 36 -19.28 -20.40 -26.67
C VAL A 36 -20.19 -21.18 -25.71
N ASP A 37 -20.39 -22.47 -25.97
CA ASP A 37 -21.14 -23.43 -25.17
C ASP A 37 -20.38 -23.95 -23.93
N PHE A 38 -19.09 -23.64 -23.80
CA PHE A 38 -18.27 -24.05 -22.65
C PHE A 38 -18.88 -23.61 -21.31
N TYR A 39 -19.54 -22.45 -21.28
CA TYR A 39 -20.17 -21.90 -20.07
C TYR A 39 -21.61 -22.37 -19.84
N ASP A 40 -22.20 -23.03 -20.83
CA ASP A 40 -23.52 -23.63 -20.73
C ASP A 40 -23.47 -25.02 -20.08
N ASP A 41 -22.29 -25.61 -19.96
CA ASP A 41 -22.04 -26.85 -19.22
C ASP A 41 -22.44 -26.71 -17.73
N GLU A 42 -23.10 -27.74 -17.18
CA GLU A 42 -23.65 -27.73 -15.83
C GLU A 42 -22.58 -27.50 -14.76
N TYR A 43 -21.38 -28.05 -14.96
CA TYR A 43 -20.26 -27.87 -14.05
C TYR A 43 -19.69 -26.44 -14.17
N MET A 44 -19.44 -25.96 -15.38
CA MET A 44 -18.84 -24.63 -15.63
C MET A 44 -19.73 -23.48 -15.17
N ARG A 45 -21.05 -23.67 -15.25
CA ARG A 45 -22.05 -22.75 -14.71
C ARG A 45 -21.71 -22.33 -13.27
N HIS A 46 -21.35 -23.26 -12.39
CA HIS A 46 -21.11 -22.95 -10.98
C HIS A 46 -19.75 -22.30 -10.70
N LYS A 47 -18.88 -22.18 -11.70
CA LYS A 47 -17.54 -21.60 -11.58
C LYS A 47 -17.54 -20.07 -11.69
N PRO A 48 -16.49 -19.37 -11.24
CA PRO A 48 -16.42 -17.90 -11.29
C PRO A 48 -16.75 -17.32 -12.67
N ILE A 49 -16.15 -17.83 -13.75
CA ILE A 49 -16.43 -17.37 -15.11
C ILE A 49 -17.88 -17.66 -15.54
N GLY A 50 -18.42 -18.84 -15.25
CA GLY A 50 -19.82 -19.19 -15.56
C GLY A 50 -20.85 -18.39 -14.72
N LYS A 51 -20.48 -17.96 -13.51
CA LYS A 51 -21.27 -17.00 -12.71
C LYS A 51 -21.24 -15.62 -13.35
N TYR A 52 -20.08 -15.17 -13.84
CA TYR A 52 -19.95 -13.87 -14.52
C TYR A 52 -20.90 -13.74 -15.73
N PHE A 53 -20.96 -14.77 -16.59
CA PHE A 53 -21.87 -14.77 -17.76
C PHE A 53 -23.37 -14.75 -17.41
N ARG A 54 -23.74 -15.08 -16.16
CA ARG A 54 -25.15 -15.24 -15.75
C ARG A 54 -25.63 -14.20 -14.75
N GLN A 55 -24.71 -13.54 -14.06
CA GLN A 55 -25.03 -12.50 -13.08
C GLN A 55 -24.91 -11.12 -13.71
N SER A 56 -26.06 -10.46 -13.87
CA SER A 56 -26.18 -9.14 -14.51
C SER A 56 -25.48 -7.98 -13.80
N LYS A 57 -24.87 -8.22 -12.63
CA LYS A 57 -24.14 -7.20 -11.84
C LYS A 57 -22.73 -7.66 -11.44
N SER A 58 -22.19 -8.64 -12.14
CA SER A 58 -20.86 -9.16 -11.85
C SER A 58 -19.78 -8.48 -12.71
N CYS A 59 -18.62 -8.25 -12.12
CA CYS A 59 -17.43 -7.83 -12.85
C CYS A 59 -16.40 -8.94 -12.81
N LEU A 60 -15.61 -9.06 -13.87
CA LEU A 60 -14.49 -10.01 -13.96
C LEU A 60 -13.18 -9.26 -14.07
N VAL A 61 -12.17 -9.69 -13.30
CA VAL A 61 -10.79 -9.24 -13.47
C VAL A 61 -10.00 -10.34 -14.18
N VAL A 62 -9.25 -9.97 -15.21
CA VAL A 62 -8.46 -10.91 -16.01
C VAL A 62 -7.01 -10.43 -16.10
N ALA A 63 -6.08 -11.33 -15.79
CA ALA A 63 -4.65 -11.12 -15.94
C ALA A 63 -4.10 -12.02 -17.06
N TYR A 64 -3.55 -11.43 -18.11
CA TYR A 64 -2.85 -12.14 -19.18
C TYR A 64 -1.37 -12.28 -18.81
N ALA A 65 -1.01 -13.41 -18.21
CA ALA A 65 0.32 -13.63 -17.66
C ALA A 65 0.99 -14.88 -18.23
N SER A 66 2.32 -14.85 -18.34
CA SER A 66 3.10 -16.01 -18.79
C SER A 66 3.27 -17.10 -17.72
N SER A 67 2.81 -16.86 -16.48
CA SER A 67 2.85 -17.82 -15.37
C SER A 67 1.84 -17.42 -14.29
N GLU A 68 1.43 -18.39 -13.47
CA GLU A 68 0.55 -18.16 -12.31
C GLU A 68 1.17 -17.17 -11.32
N ASP A 69 2.47 -17.27 -11.03
CA ASP A 69 3.19 -16.33 -10.14
C ASP A 69 3.12 -14.88 -10.65
N LYS A 70 3.21 -14.66 -11.97
CA LYS A 70 3.05 -13.32 -12.55
C LYS A 70 1.61 -12.84 -12.42
N ALA A 71 0.62 -13.71 -12.65
CA ALA A 71 -0.79 -13.37 -12.45
C ALA A 71 -1.06 -12.98 -10.98
N VAL A 72 -0.59 -13.79 -10.02
CA VAL A 72 -0.66 -13.52 -8.58
C VAL A 72 -0.12 -12.14 -8.25
N LYS A 73 1.06 -11.77 -8.75
CA LYS A 73 1.65 -10.43 -8.54
C LYS A 73 0.82 -9.29 -9.14
N MET A 74 0.17 -9.51 -10.28
CA MET A 74 -0.73 -8.53 -10.88
C MET A 74 -1.98 -8.35 -10.02
N PHE A 75 -2.58 -9.44 -9.54
CA PHE A 75 -3.73 -9.40 -8.65
C PHE A 75 -3.40 -8.80 -7.29
N ASP A 76 -2.25 -9.12 -6.68
CA ASP A 76 -1.75 -8.46 -5.48
C ASP A 76 -1.65 -6.95 -5.67
N SER A 77 -1.07 -6.51 -6.79
CA SER A 77 -0.98 -5.07 -7.07
C SER A 77 -2.36 -4.41 -7.20
N LEU A 78 -3.32 -5.12 -7.81
CA LEU A 78 -4.69 -4.66 -7.94
C LEU A 78 -5.40 -4.58 -6.60
N PHE A 79 -5.37 -5.64 -5.80
CA PHE A 79 -6.03 -5.67 -4.49
C PHE A 79 -5.40 -4.67 -3.52
N GLY A 80 -4.09 -4.48 -3.58
CA GLY A 80 -3.40 -3.43 -2.84
C GLY A 80 -3.92 -2.04 -3.24
N ALA A 81 -4.01 -1.76 -4.54
CA ALA A 81 -4.53 -0.49 -5.04
C ALA A 81 -6.02 -0.29 -4.71
N LEU A 82 -6.83 -1.34 -4.84
CA LEU A 82 -8.26 -1.34 -4.48
C LEU A 82 -8.48 -1.04 -3.00
N CYS A 83 -7.69 -1.66 -2.11
CA CYS A 83 -7.75 -1.41 -0.68
C CYS A 83 -7.61 0.10 -0.37
N LEU A 84 -6.71 0.80 -1.08
CA LEU A 84 -6.51 2.24 -0.91
C LEU A 84 -7.59 3.09 -1.58
N ALA A 85 -8.18 2.59 -2.67
CA ALA A 85 -9.08 3.34 -3.53
C ALA A 85 -10.53 3.34 -3.08
N VAL A 86 -11.03 2.21 -2.57
CA VAL A 86 -12.45 2.06 -2.24
C VAL A 86 -12.81 2.71 -0.91
N ASP A 87 -14.08 3.06 -0.76
CA ASP A 87 -14.62 3.55 0.49
C ASP A 87 -14.72 2.41 1.51
N ASN A 88 -14.33 2.68 2.75
CA ASN A 88 -14.42 1.75 3.88
C ASN A 88 -13.86 0.34 3.57
N PRO A 89 -12.58 0.21 3.16
CA PRO A 89 -12.00 -1.09 2.77
C PRO A 89 -12.06 -2.11 3.92
N PHE A 90 -12.11 -1.68 5.17
CA PHE A 90 -12.17 -2.56 6.34
C PHE A 90 -13.59 -2.86 6.84
N ALA A 91 -14.63 -2.51 6.07
CA ALA A 91 -15.99 -3.03 6.29
C ALA A 91 -16.08 -4.48 5.79
N ILE A 92 -15.49 -5.39 6.56
CA ILE A 92 -15.32 -6.81 6.21
C ILE A 92 -16.46 -7.62 6.82
N ASN A 93 -17.15 -8.41 6.00
CA ASN A 93 -18.31 -9.20 6.40
C ASN A 93 -17.94 -10.61 6.92
N ARG A 94 -16.64 -10.96 6.90
CA ARG A 94 -16.06 -12.23 7.37
C ARG A 94 -16.62 -13.48 6.67
N VAL A 95 -17.24 -13.34 5.50
CA VAL A 95 -17.73 -14.48 4.72
C VAL A 95 -16.55 -15.17 4.04
N ALA A 96 -16.56 -16.50 3.96
CA ALA A 96 -15.58 -17.22 3.17
C ALA A 96 -15.68 -16.80 1.70
N VAL A 97 -14.61 -16.24 1.15
CA VAL A 97 -14.53 -15.94 -0.29
C VAL A 97 -14.10 -17.20 -1.01
N ASN A 98 -14.70 -17.45 -2.18
CA ASN A 98 -14.24 -18.50 -3.06
C ASN A 98 -12.87 -18.11 -3.63
N ASN A 99 -11.80 -18.67 -3.07
CA ASN A 99 -10.43 -18.43 -3.51
C ASN A 99 -10.02 -19.32 -4.69
N LEU A 100 -10.96 -19.80 -5.51
CA LEU A 100 -10.61 -20.53 -6.74
C LEU A 100 -10.31 -19.56 -7.86
N VAL A 101 -9.17 -19.76 -8.54
CA VAL A 101 -8.87 -19.10 -9.81
C VAL A 101 -8.84 -20.11 -10.94
N GLU A 102 -9.36 -19.66 -12.07
CA GLU A 102 -9.42 -20.41 -13.30
C GLU A 102 -8.31 -19.93 -14.21
N SER A 103 -7.57 -20.88 -14.78
CA SER A 103 -6.53 -20.61 -15.75
C SER A 103 -6.81 -21.35 -17.05
N PHE A 104 -6.61 -20.65 -18.16
CA PHE A 104 -6.78 -21.18 -19.50
C PHE A 104 -5.39 -21.30 -20.14
N GLY A 105 -5.05 -22.51 -20.56
CA GLY A 105 -3.88 -22.80 -21.39
C GLY A 105 -4.31 -23.43 -22.71
N VAL A 106 -3.36 -23.61 -23.64
CA VAL A 106 -3.63 -24.28 -24.92
C VAL A 106 -4.18 -25.68 -24.68
N GLY A 107 -5.49 -25.87 -24.97
CA GLY A 107 -6.22 -27.12 -24.77
C GLY A 107 -6.41 -27.55 -23.30
N LYS A 108 -6.20 -26.65 -22.33
CA LYS A 108 -6.27 -26.98 -20.90
C LYS A 108 -7.05 -25.92 -20.13
N TYR A 109 -7.96 -26.39 -19.29
CA TYR A 109 -8.60 -25.61 -18.24
C TYR A 109 -8.11 -26.17 -16.90
N HIS A 110 -7.67 -25.30 -15.99
CA HIS A 110 -7.21 -25.70 -14.67
C HIS A 110 -7.78 -24.78 -13.59
N GLU A 111 -8.19 -25.40 -12.49
CA GLU A 111 -8.62 -24.74 -11.28
C GLU A 111 -7.57 -24.96 -10.20
N SER A 112 -7.14 -23.87 -9.55
CA SER A 112 -6.26 -23.92 -8.40
C SER A 112 -6.78 -23.03 -7.28
N GLU A 113 -6.38 -23.35 -6.05
CA GLU A 113 -6.51 -22.41 -4.95
C GLU A 113 -5.59 -21.22 -5.19
N PHE A 114 -6.21 -20.05 -5.27
CA PHE A 114 -5.55 -18.80 -5.47
C PHE A 114 -4.94 -18.31 -4.16
N ARG A 115 -3.62 -18.17 -4.18
CA ARG A 115 -2.82 -17.87 -2.98
C ARG A 115 -2.85 -16.38 -2.57
N VAL A 116 -3.64 -15.56 -3.25
CA VAL A 116 -3.81 -14.14 -2.94
C VAL A 116 -4.91 -13.97 -1.90
N ASN A 117 -4.75 -12.97 -1.04
CA ASN A 117 -5.79 -12.58 -0.11
C ASN A 117 -6.91 -11.83 -0.84
N ILE A 118 -8.05 -12.51 -1.09
CA ILE A 118 -9.24 -11.86 -1.62
C ILE A 118 -10.08 -11.35 -0.44
N PRO A 119 -10.35 -10.04 -0.34
CA PRO A 119 -11.07 -9.48 0.79
C PRO A 119 -12.57 -9.83 0.72
N SER A 120 -13.16 -10.13 1.88
CA SER A 120 -14.60 -10.37 2.00
C SER A 120 -15.33 -9.10 2.44
N VAL A 121 -15.50 -8.15 1.53
CA VAL A 121 -16.12 -6.84 1.81
C VAL A 121 -17.62 -6.85 1.54
N TYR A 122 -18.39 -6.07 2.30
CA TYR A 122 -19.86 -5.96 2.14
C TYR A 122 -20.27 -5.47 0.75
N ASN A 123 -19.54 -4.50 0.21
CA ASN A 123 -19.77 -3.97 -1.12
C ASN A 123 -18.43 -3.45 -1.67
N LEU A 124 -18.08 -3.85 -2.90
CA LEU A 124 -16.95 -3.31 -3.63
C LEU A 124 -17.50 -2.39 -4.73
N ASN A 125 -17.72 -1.12 -4.37
CA ASN A 125 -18.17 -0.14 -5.34
C ASN A 125 -16.99 0.62 -5.93
N ILE A 126 -16.71 0.41 -7.22
CA ILE A 126 -15.69 1.17 -7.95
C ILE A 126 -16.38 2.41 -8.52
N THR A 127 -16.39 3.48 -7.74
CA THR A 127 -16.84 4.82 -8.16
C THR A 127 -15.83 5.45 -9.12
N ASP A 128 -16.20 6.55 -9.78
CA ASP A 128 -15.27 7.29 -10.66
C ASP A 128 -14.05 7.82 -9.89
N SER A 129 -14.24 8.21 -8.62
CA SER A 129 -13.13 8.63 -7.75
C SER A 129 -12.19 7.48 -7.39
N ALA A 130 -12.74 6.31 -7.03
CA ALA A 130 -11.96 5.11 -6.78
C ALA A 130 -11.20 4.68 -8.05
N LEU A 131 -11.86 4.76 -9.21
CA LEU A 131 -11.25 4.46 -10.50
C LEU A 131 -10.08 5.41 -10.82
N ALA A 132 -10.24 6.72 -10.60
CA ALA A 132 -9.14 7.67 -10.80
C ALA A 132 -7.92 7.37 -9.92
N ILE A 133 -8.16 6.98 -8.66
CA ILE A 133 -7.11 6.54 -7.74
C ILE A 133 -6.44 5.24 -8.24
N LEU A 134 -7.23 4.24 -8.62
CA LEU A 134 -6.74 2.97 -9.15
C LEU A 134 -5.83 3.17 -10.36
N THR A 135 -6.31 3.91 -11.36
CA THR A 135 -5.55 4.21 -12.58
C THR A 135 -4.27 4.96 -12.26
N LYS A 136 -4.30 5.92 -11.33
CA LYS A 136 -3.10 6.64 -10.88
C LYS A 136 -2.06 5.70 -10.24
N ILE A 137 -2.49 4.79 -9.38
CA ILE A 137 -1.58 3.85 -8.69
C ILE A 137 -0.99 2.83 -9.69
N LEU A 138 -1.79 2.36 -10.64
CA LEU A 138 -1.44 1.25 -11.53
C LEU A 138 -0.79 1.66 -12.85
N SER A 139 -0.74 2.96 -13.20
CA SER A 139 -0.23 3.44 -14.49
C SER A 139 1.20 2.99 -14.79
N SER A 140 2.08 3.01 -13.79
CA SER A 140 3.50 2.64 -13.96
C SER A 140 4.23 2.44 -12.61
N PRO A 141 3.75 1.54 -11.73
CA PRO A 141 4.40 1.31 -10.44
C PRO A 141 5.80 0.69 -10.61
N ASP A 142 6.79 1.24 -9.91
CA ASP A 142 8.12 0.65 -9.83
C ASP A 142 8.12 -0.66 -9.01
N LYS A 143 9.26 -1.36 -8.95
CA LYS A 143 9.37 -2.63 -8.20
C LYS A 143 9.07 -2.48 -6.70
N ARG A 144 9.39 -1.33 -6.10
CA ARG A 144 9.16 -1.07 -4.67
C ARG A 144 7.69 -0.83 -4.41
N MET A 145 7.03 -0.04 -5.26
CA MET A 145 5.59 0.17 -5.22
C MET A 145 4.82 -1.13 -5.42
N LEU A 146 5.22 -1.97 -6.38
CA LEU A 146 4.62 -3.29 -6.57
C LEU A 146 4.74 -4.18 -5.32
N SER A 147 5.91 -4.17 -4.67
CA SER A 147 6.10 -4.87 -3.41
C SER A 147 5.21 -4.31 -2.30
N ALA A 148 5.10 -2.99 -2.20
CA ALA A 148 4.26 -2.34 -1.19
C ALA A 148 2.76 -2.68 -1.39
N LEU A 149 2.28 -2.65 -2.64
CA LEU A 149 0.90 -3.01 -2.96
C LEU A 149 0.57 -4.47 -2.61
N SER A 150 1.50 -5.40 -2.83
CA SER A 150 1.33 -6.81 -2.41
C SER A 150 1.13 -6.92 -0.89
N PHE A 151 1.96 -6.24 -0.08
CA PHE A 151 1.76 -6.22 1.38
C PHE A 151 0.45 -5.53 1.78
N ILE A 152 0.03 -4.47 1.08
CA ILE A 152 -1.28 -3.84 1.32
C ILE A 152 -2.42 -4.81 1.04
N ALA A 153 -2.34 -5.60 -0.03
CA ALA A 153 -3.33 -6.64 -0.34
C ALA A 153 -3.40 -7.71 0.76
N HIS A 154 -2.25 -8.17 1.24
CA HIS A 154 -2.18 -9.12 2.37
C HIS A 154 -2.71 -8.52 3.68
N GLY A 155 -2.53 -7.22 3.88
CA GLY A 155 -3.11 -6.46 4.99
C GLY A 155 -4.61 -6.15 4.83
N TRP A 156 -5.25 -6.51 3.73
CA TRP A 156 -6.69 -6.26 3.52
C TRP A 156 -7.54 -7.34 4.21
N ARG A 157 -7.53 -7.31 5.56
CA ARG A 157 -8.15 -8.31 6.43
C ARG A 157 -8.78 -7.66 7.65
N ASP A 158 -9.61 -8.41 8.38
CA ASP A 158 -10.27 -7.90 9.59
C ASP A 158 -9.35 -7.87 10.82
N ASP A 159 -8.26 -8.65 10.81
CA ASP A 159 -7.29 -8.67 11.89
C ASP A 159 -6.44 -7.39 11.93
N LYS A 160 -6.68 -6.53 12.94
CA LYS A 160 -5.96 -5.26 13.16
C LYS A 160 -4.45 -5.42 13.27
N ARG A 161 -3.97 -6.50 13.89
CA ARG A 161 -2.53 -6.76 14.08
C ARG A 161 -1.87 -7.09 12.75
N GLU A 162 -2.48 -7.98 11.96
CA GLU A 162 -1.97 -8.29 10.63
C GLU A 162 -1.97 -7.05 9.73
N ARG A 163 -3.00 -6.22 9.81
CA ARG A 163 -3.05 -4.94 9.07
C ARG A 163 -1.89 -4.04 9.44
N PHE A 164 -1.68 -3.80 10.73
CA PHE A 164 -0.63 -2.93 11.22
C PHE A 164 0.75 -3.37 10.73
N LEU A 165 1.06 -4.68 10.81
CA LEU A 165 2.32 -5.23 10.33
C LEU A 165 2.47 -5.07 8.81
N ASN A 166 1.47 -5.47 8.04
CA ASN A 166 1.53 -5.38 6.57
C ASN A 166 1.63 -3.94 6.07
N GLN A 167 0.93 -2.99 6.72
CA GLN A 167 1.04 -1.56 6.41
C GLN A 167 2.46 -1.04 6.66
N PHE A 168 3.11 -1.47 7.73
CA PHE A 168 4.51 -1.13 7.97
C PHE A 168 5.47 -1.80 6.99
N ILE A 169 5.25 -3.07 6.64
CA ILE A 169 6.08 -3.75 5.65
C ILE A 169 5.94 -3.05 4.28
N ALA A 170 4.76 -2.51 3.95
CA ALA A 170 4.58 -1.69 2.76
C ALA A 170 5.40 -0.38 2.81
N LEU A 171 5.44 0.31 3.96
CA LEU A 171 6.32 1.48 4.15
C LEU A 171 7.82 1.09 4.06
N ASP A 172 8.21 -0.03 4.66
CA ASP A 172 9.55 -0.61 4.57
C ASP A 172 9.90 -0.92 3.09
N ALA A 173 8.97 -1.47 2.30
CA ALA A 173 9.18 -1.77 0.89
C ALA A 173 9.42 -0.50 0.05
N MET A 174 8.70 0.58 0.34
CA MET A 174 8.86 1.87 -0.35
C MET A 174 10.14 2.59 0.07
N TYR A 175 10.37 2.74 1.39
CA TYR A 175 11.37 3.67 1.93
C TYR A 175 12.54 3.00 2.65
N GLY A 176 12.48 1.70 2.90
CA GLY A 176 13.53 0.95 3.60
C GLY A 176 14.87 0.98 2.87
N THR A 177 15.96 0.99 3.66
CA THR A 177 17.34 0.98 3.18
C THR A 177 18.20 0.08 4.07
N ASN A 178 19.21 -0.59 3.50
CA ASN A 178 19.99 -1.61 4.22
C ASN A 178 20.68 -1.11 5.51
N ASN A 179 20.89 0.21 5.69
CA ASN A 179 21.72 0.80 6.76
C ASN A 179 21.03 1.91 7.58
N GLY A 180 19.70 2.07 7.53
CA GLY A 180 19.05 3.17 8.28
C GLY A 180 17.53 3.27 8.17
N ASN A 181 16.82 2.19 8.48
CA ASN A 181 15.36 2.07 8.25
C ASN A 181 14.53 3.18 8.92
N LYS A 182 14.79 3.56 10.18
CA LYS A 182 13.94 4.55 10.87
C LYS A 182 13.93 5.90 10.15
N ASN A 183 15.11 6.50 9.93
CA ASN A 183 15.20 7.83 9.32
C ASN A 183 14.74 7.83 7.87
N SER A 184 15.01 6.75 7.11
CA SER A 184 14.56 6.68 5.72
C SER A 184 13.05 6.56 5.61
N ILE A 185 12.41 5.77 6.49
CA ILE A 185 10.96 5.60 6.53
C ILE A 185 10.27 6.87 7.02
N ILE A 186 10.68 7.41 8.18
CA ILE A 186 10.09 8.65 8.72
C ILE A 186 10.26 9.80 7.71
N GLY A 187 11.45 9.98 7.15
CA GLY A 187 11.70 11.04 6.16
C GLY A 187 10.90 10.86 4.87
N GLY A 188 10.75 9.64 4.36
CA GLY A 188 9.93 9.33 3.20
C GLY A 188 8.44 9.59 3.45
N VAL A 189 7.94 9.17 4.61
CA VAL A 189 6.57 9.42 5.05
C VAL A 189 6.29 10.91 5.21
N CYS A 190 7.16 11.65 5.89
CA CYS A 190 6.98 13.10 6.07
C CYS A 190 7.01 13.86 4.74
N ARG A 191 7.77 13.37 3.74
CA ARG A 191 7.78 13.94 2.38
C ARG A 191 6.47 13.66 1.64
N ASP A 192 6.04 12.40 1.58
CA ASP A 192 4.94 11.98 0.69
C ASP A 192 3.56 12.14 1.34
N ALA A 193 3.48 12.22 2.67
CA ALA A 193 2.27 12.49 3.44
C ALA A 193 2.29 13.87 4.13
N ALA A 194 3.03 14.84 3.57
CA ALA A 194 3.21 16.19 4.12
C ALA A 194 1.91 16.99 4.35
N LYS A 195 0.80 16.58 3.71
CA LYS A 195 -0.52 17.19 3.89
C LYS A 195 -1.21 16.79 5.19
N ILE A 196 -0.76 15.71 5.83
CA ILE A 196 -1.29 15.26 7.12
C ILE A 196 -0.70 16.14 8.22
N ILE A 197 -1.58 16.76 9.02
CA ILE A 197 -1.19 17.57 10.18
C ILE A 197 -0.41 16.70 11.17
N ASP A 198 0.70 17.24 11.67
CA ASP A 198 1.62 16.62 12.62
C ASP A 198 2.18 15.27 12.15
N ILE A 199 2.37 15.09 10.84
CA ILE A 199 2.82 13.83 10.25
C ILE A 199 4.08 13.27 10.92
N ASP A 200 5.07 14.12 11.23
CA ASP A 200 6.33 13.71 11.86
C ASP A 200 6.14 13.10 13.26
N SER A 201 5.34 13.76 14.11
CA SER A 201 5.01 13.21 15.43
C SER A 201 4.14 11.96 15.34
N LYS A 202 3.17 11.93 14.41
CA LYS A 202 2.32 10.76 14.20
C LYS A 202 3.15 9.54 13.80
N ILE A 203 3.94 9.64 12.73
CA ILE A 203 4.74 8.50 12.26
C ILE A 203 5.81 8.11 13.27
N GLY A 204 6.39 9.08 14.01
CA GLY A 204 7.36 8.82 15.06
C GLY A 204 6.81 7.88 16.14
N ILE A 205 5.63 8.20 16.69
CA ILE A 205 4.97 7.38 17.71
C ILE A 205 4.57 6.01 17.13
N ILE A 206 3.97 5.98 15.93
CA ILE A 206 3.53 4.74 15.30
C ILE A 206 4.73 3.81 15.03
N TYR A 207 5.88 4.36 14.60
CA TYR A 207 7.10 3.59 14.39
C TYR A 207 7.64 2.98 15.70
N GLU A 208 7.60 3.72 16.81
CA GLU A 208 7.99 3.20 18.12
C GLU A 208 7.07 2.06 18.59
N LEU A 209 5.76 2.19 18.37
CA LEU A 209 4.81 1.11 18.61
C LEU A 209 5.18 -0.13 17.80
N ARG A 210 5.52 0.03 16.51
CA ARG A 210 5.97 -1.08 15.66
C ARG A 210 7.23 -1.73 16.19
N CYS A 211 8.23 -0.96 16.61
CA CYS A 211 9.46 -1.52 17.18
C CYS A 211 9.16 -2.40 18.39
N LYS A 212 8.45 -1.88 19.39
CA LYS A 212 8.11 -2.63 20.60
C LYS A 212 7.28 -3.87 20.29
N PHE A 213 6.33 -3.75 19.36
CA PHE A 213 5.48 -4.87 18.97
C PHE A 213 6.26 -5.99 18.25
N VAL A 214 7.08 -5.65 17.25
CA VAL A 214 7.85 -6.63 16.46
C VAL A 214 8.95 -7.29 17.29
N HIS A 215 9.56 -6.56 18.23
CA HIS A 215 10.58 -7.12 19.12
C HIS A 215 10.01 -7.90 20.31
N GLY A 216 8.68 -7.93 20.48
CA GLY A 216 8.02 -8.72 21.51
C GLY A 216 7.95 -8.04 22.88
N ASP A 217 8.25 -6.75 22.98
CA ASP A 217 8.16 -5.97 24.23
C ASP A 217 6.70 -5.76 24.66
N ILE A 218 5.76 -5.81 23.70
CA ILE A 218 4.31 -5.72 23.93
C ILE A 218 3.60 -6.81 23.10
N SER A 219 2.53 -7.39 23.66
CA SER A 219 1.72 -8.41 22.98
C SER A 219 0.49 -7.84 22.27
N SER A 220 0.03 -6.66 22.70
CA SER A 220 -0.93 -5.80 22.00
C SER A 220 -0.40 -4.37 21.87
N LEU A 221 -0.77 -3.68 20.79
CA LEU A 221 -0.42 -2.26 20.60
C LEU A 221 -0.98 -1.37 21.72
N SER A 222 -2.15 -1.72 22.24
CA SER A 222 -2.81 -1.00 23.34
C SER A 222 -2.06 -1.07 24.66
N ASP A 223 -1.13 -2.01 24.83
CA ASP A 223 -0.38 -2.21 26.08
C ASP A 223 0.73 -1.16 26.24
N ASN A 224 0.94 -0.32 25.22
CA ASN A 224 1.93 0.72 25.24
C ASN A 224 1.32 2.10 25.53
N ASP A 225 1.93 2.85 26.45
CA ASP A 225 1.53 4.23 26.73
C ASP A 225 1.51 5.13 25.47
N GLY A 226 2.37 4.85 24.49
CA GLY A 226 2.40 5.56 23.21
C GLY A 226 1.09 5.45 22.44
N TYR A 227 0.40 4.31 22.53
CA TYR A 227 -0.88 4.09 21.86
C TYR A 227 -1.97 4.97 22.46
N ARG A 228 -2.06 5.01 23.80
CA ARG A 228 -3.01 5.88 24.51
C ARG A 228 -2.71 7.35 24.26
N LYS A 229 -1.44 7.77 24.38
CA LYS A 229 -1.01 9.15 24.12
C LYS A 229 -1.34 9.60 22.70
N PHE A 230 -1.23 8.71 21.72
CA PHE A 230 -1.61 9.00 20.35
C PHE A 230 -3.12 9.31 20.25
N ILE A 231 -3.97 8.47 20.83
CA ILE A 231 -5.43 8.70 20.83
C ILE A 231 -5.77 9.99 21.57
N ASP A 232 -5.16 10.24 22.73
CA ASP A 232 -5.41 11.45 23.52
C ASP A 232 -5.01 12.72 22.75
N SER A 233 -3.96 12.66 21.92
CA SER A 233 -3.44 13.80 21.15
C SER A 233 -4.18 14.02 19.82
N TYR A 234 -4.57 12.95 19.13
CA TYR A 234 -5.07 13.01 17.75
C TYR A 234 -6.52 12.55 17.58
N GLY A 235 -7.15 12.01 18.62
CA GLY A 235 -8.55 11.56 18.60
C GLY A 235 -8.83 10.34 17.72
N VAL A 236 -7.80 9.64 17.23
CA VAL A 236 -7.95 8.53 16.27
C VAL A 236 -7.03 7.36 16.63
N ASP A 237 -7.48 6.15 16.31
CA ASP A 237 -6.71 4.90 16.47
C ASP A 237 -5.42 4.97 15.61
N PRO A 238 -4.23 4.64 16.16
CA PRO A 238 -2.96 4.68 15.43
C PRO A 238 -2.94 3.83 14.15
N ILE A 239 -3.68 2.71 14.12
CA ILE A 239 -3.76 1.83 12.96
C ILE A 239 -4.59 2.47 11.85
N VAL A 240 -5.65 3.20 12.22
CA VAL A 240 -6.45 3.99 11.27
C VAL A 240 -5.62 5.12 10.70
N SER A 241 -4.89 5.86 11.56
CA SER A 241 -3.99 6.92 11.10
C SER A 241 -2.86 6.39 10.23
N LEU A 242 -2.29 5.22 10.54
CA LEU A 242 -1.26 4.58 9.72
C LEU A 242 -1.77 4.26 8.30
N PHE A 243 -3.02 3.81 8.17
CA PHE A 243 -3.62 3.54 6.87
C PHE A 243 -3.80 4.82 6.05
N GLU A 244 -4.26 5.91 6.66
CA GLU A 244 -4.36 7.23 6.00
C GLU A 244 -2.99 7.73 5.53
N ILE A 245 -1.97 7.61 6.39
CA ILE A 245 -0.58 7.94 6.07
C ILE A 245 -0.10 7.09 4.88
N LEU A 246 -0.32 5.78 4.92
CA LEU A 246 0.09 4.87 3.85
C LEU A 246 -0.58 5.22 2.53
N LYS A 247 -1.87 5.57 2.54
CA LYS A 247 -2.61 6.00 1.36
C LYS A 247 -1.98 7.25 0.74
N GLU A 248 -1.70 8.29 1.53
CA GLU A 248 -1.01 9.49 1.02
C GLU A 248 0.39 9.17 0.49
N CYS A 249 1.15 8.34 1.20
CA CYS A 249 2.47 7.91 0.75
C CYS A 249 2.41 7.23 -0.62
N VAL A 250 1.49 6.27 -0.83
CA VAL A 250 1.35 5.58 -2.12
C VAL A 250 0.93 6.54 -3.23
N LEU A 251 0.01 7.47 -2.96
CA LEU A 251 -0.48 8.43 -3.95
C LEU A 251 0.57 9.46 -4.38
N ASN A 252 1.54 9.75 -3.52
CA ASN A 252 2.56 10.77 -3.74
C ASN A 252 3.97 10.18 -3.87
N TYR A 253 4.10 8.85 -3.90
CA TYR A 253 5.39 8.16 -3.90
C TYR A 253 6.25 8.60 -5.08
N ASN A 254 7.40 9.20 -4.76
CA ASN A 254 8.36 9.68 -5.75
C ASN A 254 9.74 9.02 -5.58
N GLY A 255 9.74 7.72 -5.29
CA GLY A 255 10.96 6.93 -5.11
C GLY A 255 11.51 6.97 -3.68
N THR A 256 12.70 6.40 -3.51
CA THR A 256 13.29 6.21 -2.18
C THR A 256 13.62 7.54 -1.51
N TYR A 257 13.56 7.55 -0.18
CA TYR A 257 14.08 8.65 0.61
C TYR A 257 15.51 8.34 1.00
N LYS A 258 16.45 9.18 0.54
CA LYS A 258 17.81 9.19 1.04
C LYS A 258 17.82 10.18 2.19
N THR A 259 18.05 9.69 3.41
CA THR A 259 18.41 10.56 4.52
C THR A 259 19.52 11.47 4.01
N PRO A 260 19.36 12.80 4.08
CA PRO A 260 20.47 13.70 3.82
C PRO A 260 21.64 13.14 4.61
N LYS A 261 22.76 12.83 3.93
CA LYS A 261 24.00 12.49 4.65
C LYS A 261 24.12 13.56 5.71
N ASP A 262 24.25 13.17 6.97
CA ASP A 262 24.48 14.11 8.04
C ASP A 262 25.40 15.19 7.49
N VAL A 263 24.88 16.42 7.38
CA VAL A 263 25.76 17.57 7.37
C VAL A 263 26.31 17.51 8.79
N GLY A 264 27.36 16.69 8.97
CA GLY A 264 27.78 16.18 10.26
C GLY A 264 27.90 17.36 11.18
N LYS A 265 27.02 17.47 12.19
CA LYS A 265 26.81 18.69 12.98
C LYS A 265 27.13 19.93 12.14
N ALA A 266 26.24 20.36 11.23
CA ALA A 266 26.43 21.60 10.48
C ALA A 266 27.11 22.60 11.40
N ASP A 267 28.40 22.86 11.14
CA ASP A 267 29.20 23.71 11.98
C ASP A 267 28.46 25.04 11.88
N ARG A 268 27.70 25.38 12.92
CA ARG A 268 27.02 26.67 13.01
C ARG A 268 28.09 27.69 13.39
N SER A 269 29.20 27.69 12.66
CA SER A 269 30.17 28.76 12.67
C SER A 269 29.54 29.91 11.88
N ILE A 270 28.87 30.77 12.62
CA ILE A 270 28.51 32.09 12.11
C ILE A 270 29.83 32.85 12.02
N CYS A 271 30.23 33.25 10.81
CA CYS A 271 31.34 34.20 10.65
C CYS A 271 30.97 35.49 11.37
N VAL A 272 31.61 35.73 12.51
CA VAL A 272 31.49 37.00 13.23
C VAL A 272 32.30 38.04 12.43
N PRO A 273 31.69 39.15 11.97
CA PRO A 273 32.42 40.25 11.36
C PRO A 273 33.59 40.69 12.27
N ALA A 274 34.74 41.03 11.70
CA ALA A 274 35.96 41.36 12.46
C ALA A 274 35.72 42.45 13.53
N GLU A 275 34.80 43.36 13.25
CA GLU A 275 34.37 44.45 14.13
C GLU A 275 33.64 43.98 15.39
N LEU A 276 32.99 42.81 15.33
CA LEU A 276 32.17 42.23 16.41
C LEU A 276 32.92 41.16 17.22
N LEU A 277 34.07 40.67 16.73
CA LEU A 277 34.89 39.67 17.41
C LEU A 277 35.22 40.04 18.88
N PRO A 278 35.68 41.27 19.20
CA PRO A 278 36.03 41.64 20.57
C PRO A 278 34.82 41.68 21.54
N ALA A 279 33.60 41.85 21.01
CA ALA A 279 32.38 41.84 21.82
C ALA A 279 31.92 40.39 22.09
N VAL A 280 31.99 39.54 21.07
CA VAL A 280 31.63 38.12 21.18
C VAL A 280 32.61 37.37 22.10
N GLU A 281 33.91 37.64 21.99
CA GLU A 281 34.93 37.05 22.88
C GLU A 281 34.72 37.43 24.35
N ARG A 282 34.32 38.68 24.63
CA ARG A 282 33.97 39.13 25.99
C ARG A 282 32.74 38.40 26.52
N MET A 283 31.68 38.30 25.72
CA MET A 283 30.48 37.55 26.08
C MET A 283 30.80 36.09 26.40
N ILE A 284 31.64 35.44 25.59
CA ILE A 284 32.06 34.05 25.82
C ILE A 284 32.87 33.93 27.12
N ALA A 285 33.79 34.86 27.38
CA ALA A 285 34.60 34.88 28.60
C ALA A 285 33.75 35.08 29.87
N GLU A 286 32.74 35.95 29.81
CA GLU A 286 31.77 36.16 30.89
C GLU A 286 30.94 34.89 31.16
N TYR A 287 30.50 34.21 30.11
CA TYR A 287 29.71 32.97 30.22
C TYR A 287 30.52 31.76 30.71
N SER A 288 31.80 31.70 30.36
CA SER A 288 32.68 30.56 30.70
C SER A 288 33.33 30.68 32.09
N GLY A 289 33.04 31.75 32.84
CA GLY A 289 33.44 31.88 34.25
C GLY A 289 34.94 32.01 34.49
N VAL A 290 35.76 32.16 33.45
CA VAL A 290 37.22 32.30 33.61
C VAL A 290 37.56 33.75 33.92
N LYS A 291 37.67 34.07 35.21
CA LYS A 291 38.37 35.28 35.66
C LYS A 291 39.84 35.19 35.21
N LYS A 292 40.26 36.05 34.28
CA LYS A 292 41.69 36.27 34.02
C LYS A 292 42.30 36.91 35.27
N THR A 293 43.14 36.16 35.98
CA THR A 293 44.15 36.72 36.89
C THR A 293 45.27 37.35 36.05
N ASN A 294 45.68 38.54 36.47
CA ASN A 294 46.76 39.36 35.88
C ASN A 294 48.03 38.58 35.54
#